data_AF-A0A969UYJ8-F1
#
_entry.id   AF-A0A969UYJ8-F1
#
_cell.length_a   1.000
_cell.length_b   1.000
_cell.length_c   1.000
_cell.angle_alpha   90.00
_cell.angle_beta   90.00
_cell.angle_gamma   90.00
#
_symmetry.space_group_name_H-M   'P 1'
#
loop_
_entity.id
_entity.type
_entity.pdbx_description
1 polymer ?
#
loop_
_entity_poly.entity_id
_entity_poly.type
_entity_poly.pdbx_seq_one_letter_code
_entity_poly.pdbx_strand_id
1 'polypeptide(L)'
;MRLLNSLSDFDGQISPEIFSILDELQQRSDPLPPLYADVFGLFPSSTCADLVQHIDSLSQEQVAVASYAFQIFRSYEQMLKLDTTEMAPEQRAACESQMERIRSLVNRAKTAMTESIESISDQ
;
A
#
# COMPACT_ATOMS: atom_id res chain seq x y z
N MET A 1 -8.10 5.79 -6.57
CA MET A 1 -7.90 6.22 -5.17
C MET A 1 -8.92 5.66 -4.19
N ARG A 2 -10.23 5.97 -4.25
CA ARG A 2 -11.21 5.45 -3.26
C ARG A 2 -11.20 3.92 -3.10
N LEU A 3 -11.10 3.20 -4.22
CA LEU A 3 -11.08 1.74 -4.25
C LEU A 3 -9.77 1.13 -3.71
N LEU A 4 -8.62 1.70 -4.08
CA LEU A 4 -7.30 1.31 -3.52
C LEU A 4 -7.22 1.54 -2.01
N ASN A 5 -7.88 2.59 -1.52
CA ASN A 5 -7.98 2.84 -0.08
C ASN A 5 -8.83 1.80 0.66
N SER A 6 -9.80 1.17 -0.01
CA SER A 6 -10.58 0.08 0.60
C SER A 6 -9.73 -1.17 0.87
N LEU A 7 -8.59 -1.35 0.18
CA LEU A 7 -7.62 -2.39 0.51
C LEU A 7 -6.98 -2.20 1.88
N SER A 8 -7.08 -1.02 2.49
CA SER A 8 -6.57 -0.79 3.85
C SER A 8 -7.44 -1.40 4.95
N ASP A 9 -8.68 -1.78 4.64
CA ASP A 9 -9.55 -2.52 5.55
C ASP A 9 -9.27 -4.03 5.51
N PHE A 10 -8.26 -4.44 4.72
CA PHE A 10 -7.79 -5.82 4.64
C PHE A 10 -7.05 -6.24 5.92
N ASP A 11 -7.45 -7.37 6.50
CA ASP A 11 -6.87 -7.94 7.71
C ASP A 11 -5.87 -9.08 7.41
N GLY A 12 -5.56 -9.31 6.13
CA GLY A 12 -4.68 -10.39 5.68
C GLY A 12 -5.41 -11.67 5.28
N GLN A 13 -6.75 -11.68 5.24
CA GLN A 13 -7.54 -12.77 4.67
C GLN A 13 -8.36 -12.30 3.48
N ILE A 14 -8.17 -12.94 2.31
CA ILE A 14 -8.96 -12.67 1.09
C ILE A 14 -10.42 -13.07 1.37
N SER A 15 -11.20 -12.10 1.84
CA SER A 15 -12.64 -12.23 2.05
C SER A 15 -13.39 -12.00 0.71
N PRO A 16 -14.65 -12.42 0.61
CA PRO A 16 -15.47 -12.15 -0.58
C PRO A 16 -15.59 -10.65 -0.92
N GLU A 17 -15.54 -9.78 0.08
CA GLU A 17 -15.59 -8.33 -0.08
C GLU A 17 -14.31 -7.80 -0.72
N ILE A 18 -13.16 -8.32 -0.28
CA ILE A 18 -11.85 -8.00 -0.85
C ILE A 18 -11.74 -8.53 -2.27
N PHE A 19 -12.25 -9.73 -2.53
CA PHE A 19 -12.32 -10.28 -3.88
C PHE A 19 -13.11 -9.37 -4.84
N SER A 20 -14.25 -8.83 -4.39
CA SER A 20 -15.03 -7.86 -5.18
C SER A 20 -14.24 -6.57 -5.46
N ILE A 21 -13.47 -6.09 -4.48
CA ILE A 21 -12.62 -4.90 -4.65
C ILE A 21 -11.47 -5.17 -5.63
N LEU A 22 -10.84 -6.35 -5.55
CA LEU A 22 -9.77 -6.78 -6.45
C LEU A 22 -10.30 -6.96 -7.88
N ASP A 23 -11.47 -7.57 -8.08
CA ASP A 23 -12.11 -7.71 -9.39
C ASP A 23 -12.42 -6.33 -10.01
N GLU A 24 -12.95 -5.40 -9.22
CA GLU A 24 -13.16 -4.02 -9.67
C GLU A 24 -11.85 -3.27 -9.98
N LEU A 25 -10.77 -3.52 -9.23
CA LEU A 25 -9.44 -2.95 -9.52
C LEU A 25 -8.80 -3.55 -10.77
N GLN A 26 -9.04 -4.84 -11.03
CA GLN A 26 -8.53 -5.56 -12.20
C GLN A 26 -9.09 -5.01 -13.50
N GLN A 27 -10.35 -4.57 -13.48
CA GLN A 27 -11.01 -3.93 -14.64
C GLN A 27 -10.51 -2.50 -14.90
N ARG A 28 -9.66 -1.93 -14.04
CA ARG A 28 -9.20 -0.54 -14.14
C ARG A 28 -7.79 -0.46 -14.69
N SER A 29 -7.64 0.25 -15.79
CA SER A 29 -6.35 0.59 -16.41
C SER A 29 -5.70 1.85 -15.79
N ASP A 30 -6.19 2.28 -14.62
CA ASP A 30 -5.67 3.47 -13.94
C ASP A 30 -4.20 3.22 -13.55
N PRO A 31 -3.29 4.19 -13.76
CA PRO A 31 -1.91 4.06 -13.34
C PRO A 31 -1.82 3.92 -11.82
N LEU A 32 -0.96 3.02 -11.37
CA LEU A 32 -0.75 2.77 -9.96
C LEU A 32 0.02 3.94 -9.33
N PRO A 33 -0.34 4.38 -8.11
CA PRO A 33 0.46 5.40 -7.42
C PRO A 33 1.91 4.91 -7.26
N PRO A 34 2.93 5.78 -7.46
CA PRO A 34 4.34 5.36 -7.43
C PRO A 34 4.76 4.63 -6.14
N LEU A 35 4.15 5.01 -5.01
CA LEU A 35 4.39 4.39 -3.71
C LEU A 35 3.94 2.92 -3.65
N TYR A 36 2.80 2.60 -4.28
CA TYR A 36 2.32 1.23 -4.36
C TYR A 36 3.24 0.41 -5.27
N ALA A 37 3.63 0.96 -6.43
CA ALA A 37 4.56 0.28 -7.32
C ALA A 37 5.88 -0.03 -6.61
N ASP A 38 6.42 0.92 -5.85
CA ASP A 38 7.70 0.75 -5.14
C ASP A 38 7.67 -0.31 -4.03
N VAL A 39 6.58 -0.37 -3.25
CA VAL A 39 6.47 -1.35 -2.14
C VAL A 39 6.19 -2.76 -2.65
N PHE A 40 5.42 -2.89 -3.73
CA PHE A 40 5.12 -4.17 -4.34
C PHE A 40 6.17 -4.60 -5.39
N GLY A 41 7.27 -3.86 -5.53
CA GLY A 41 8.34 -4.20 -6.48
C GLY A 41 7.90 -4.18 -7.95
N LEU A 42 6.84 -3.43 -8.28
CA LEU A 42 6.30 -3.31 -9.62
C LEU A 42 6.98 -2.17 -10.39
N PHE A 43 6.92 -2.22 -11.72
CA PHE A 43 7.45 -1.14 -12.55
C PHE A 43 6.69 0.18 -12.29
N PRO A 44 7.34 1.36 -12.41
CA PRO A 44 6.66 2.65 -12.22
C PRO A 44 5.50 2.93 -13.20
N SER A 45 5.46 2.22 -14.33
CA SER A 45 4.39 2.28 -15.33
C SER A 45 3.25 1.29 -15.08
N SER A 46 3.29 0.54 -13.97
CA SER A 46 2.29 -0.47 -13.66
C SER A 46 0.93 0.15 -13.36
N THR A 47 -0.11 -0.61 -13.64
CA THR A 47 -1.52 -0.25 -13.47
C THR A 47 -2.11 -0.91 -12.22
N CYS A 48 -3.33 -0.53 -11.88
CA CYS A 48 -4.10 -1.23 -10.85
C CYS A 48 -4.29 -2.71 -11.19
N ALA A 49 -4.50 -3.05 -12.46
CA ALA A 49 -4.61 -4.43 -12.91
C ALA A 49 -3.33 -5.24 -12.68
N ASP A 50 -2.16 -4.64 -12.94
CA ASP A 50 -0.86 -5.30 -12.67
C ASP A 50 -0.68 -5.57 -11.17
N LEU A 51 -1.14 -4.65 -10.31
CA LEU A 51 -1.13 -4.85 -8.86
C LEU A 51 -2.03 -6.02 -8.45
N VAL A 52 -3.26 -6.11 -8.99
CA VAL A 52 -4.17 -7.23 -8.67
C VAL A 52 -3.57 -8.56 -9.12
N GLN A 53 -3.04 -8.61 -10.34
CA GLN A 53 -2.37 -9.81 -10.85
C GLN A 53 -1.18 -10.21 -9.97
N HIS A 54 -0.44 -9.23 -9.44
CA HIS A 54 0.63 -9.49 -8.49
C HIS A 54 0.09 -10.05 -7.16
N ILE A 55 -0.96 -9.46 -6.58
CA ILE A 55 -1.60 -9.95 -5.34
C ILE A 55 -2.13 -11.38 -5.51
N ASP A 56 -2.74 -11.71 -6.64
CA ASP A 56 -3.24 -13.06 -6.93
C ASP A 56 -2.12 -14.11 -7.01
N SER A 57 -0.88 -13.69 -7.29
CA SER A 57 0.30 -14.56 -7.31
C SER A 57 0.94 -14.76 -5.94
N LEU A 58 0.55 -13.97 -4.94
CA LEU A 58 1.12 -14.02 -3.59
C LEU A 58 0.54 -15.19 -2.78
N SER A 59 1.37 -15.76 -1.90
CA SER A 59 0.92 -16.68 -0.87
C SER A 59 0.08 -15.97 0.21
N GLN A 60 -0.67 -16.72 1.00
CA GLN A 60 -1.46 -16.14 2.09
C GLN A 60 -0.60 -15.37 3.12
N GLU A 61 0.63 -15.82 3.37
CA GLU A 61 1.57 -15.12 4.25
C GLU A 61 2.03 -13.79 3.63
N GLN A 62 2.35 -13.78 2.34
CA GLN A 62 2.71 -12.56 1.59
C GLN A 62 1.53 -11.58 1.52
N VAL A 63 0.32 -12.09 1.36
CA VAL A 63 -0.92 -11.32 1.38
C VAL A 63 -1.15 -10.65 2.75
N ALA A 64 -0.79 -11.31 3.85
CA ALA A 64 -0.81 -10.69 5.18
C ALA A 64 0.24 -9.59 5.35
N VAL A 65 1.42 -9.71 4.72
CA VAL A 65 2.41 -8.61 4.68
C VAL A 65 1.92 -7.46 3.80
N ALA A 66 1.28 -7.76 2.67
CA ALA A 66 0.67 -6.78 1.77
C ALA A 66 -0.46 -5.98 2.45
N SER A 67 -1.26 -6.62 3.31
CA SER A 67 -2.33 -5.94 4.07
C SER A 67 -1.79 -4.82 4.94
N TYR A 68 -0.64 -5.05 5.58
CA TYR A 68 0.06 -4.04 6.37
C TYR A 68 0.50 -2.84 5.51
N ALA A 69 0.97 -3.09 4.29
CA ALA A 69 1.32 -2.02 3.36
C ALA A 69 0.11 -1.14 3.00
N PHE A 70 -1.06 -1.74 2.73
CA PHE A 70 -2.27 -0.98 2.42
C PHE A 70 -2.72 -0.05 3.57
N GLN A 71 -2.59 -0.51 4.82
CA GLN A 71 -2.89 0.31 6.01
C GLN A 71 -1.96 1.53 6.14
N ILE A 72 -0.66 1.34 5.83
CA ILE A 72 0.31 2.43 5.83
C ILE A 72 -0.02 3.45 4.74
N PHE A 73 -0.42 3.01 3.55
CA PHE A 73 -0.78 3.93 2.45
C PHE A 73 -2.00 4.77 2.76
N ARG A 74 -3.02 4.19 3.39
CA ARG A 74 -4.18 4.96 3.87
C ARG A 74 -3.74 6.08 4.83
N SER A 75 -2.85 5.75 5.77
CA SER A 75 -2.32 6.71 6.74
C SER A 75 -1.51 7.82 6.04
N TYR A 76 -0.69 7.45 5.06
CA TYR A 76 0.07 8.39 4.23
C TYR A 76 -0.85 9.33 3.44
N GLU A 77 -1.87 8.79 2.77
CA GLU A 77 -2.85 9.60 2.04
C GLU A 77 -3.64 10.55 2.94
N GLN A 78 -4.03 10.10 4.13
CA GLN A 78 -4.75 10.94 5.10
C GLN A 78 -3.88 12.13 5.52
N MET A 79 -2.60 11.90 5.75
CA MET A 79 -1.64 12.95 6.09
C MET A 79 -1.40 13.93 4.93
N LEU A 80 -1.33 13.45 3.68
CA LEU A 80 -1.21 14.31 2.50
C LEU A 80 -2.43 15.22 2.28
N LYS A 81 -3.61 14.82 2.77
CA LYS A 81 -4.84 15.60 2.68
C LYS A 81 -4.97 16.66 3.78
N LEU A 82 -4.07 16.67 4.76
CA LEU A 82 -4.05 17.71 5.80
C LEU A 82 -3.56 19.01 5.18
N ASP A 83 -4.39 20.05 5.26
CA ASP A 83 -3.94 21.41 4.98
C ASP A 83 -3.08 21.89 6.16
N THR A 84 -1.78 22.00 5.91
CA THR A 84 -0.80 22.42 6.92
C THR A 84 -0.58 23.94 6.92
N THR A 85 -1.22 24.67 6.01
CA THR A 85 -1.01 26.10 5.80
C THR A 85 -1.55 26.94 6.95
N GLU A 86 -2.64 26.50 7.58
CA GLU A 86 -3.28 27.17 8.72
C GLU A 86 -2.87 26.59 10.08
N MET A 87 -1.96 25.60 10.10
CA MET A 87 -1.55 24.94 11.34
C MET A 87 -0.60 25.79 12.17
N ALA A 88 -0.76 25.73 13.50
CA ALA A 88 0.22 26.30 14.42
C ALA A 88 1.59 25.61 14.27
N PRO A 89 2.73 26.29 14.56
CA PRO A 89 4.06 25.72 14.39
C PRO A 89 4.26 24.35 15.06
N GLU A 90 3.68 24.15 16.25
CA GLU A 90 3.74 22.88 17.00
C GLU A 90 2.95 21.76 16.31
N GLN A 91 1.79 22.09 15.71
CA GLN A 91 0.98 21.13 14.96
C GLN A 91 1.66 20.74 13.65
N ARG A 92 2.32 21.69 12.99
CA ARG A 92 3.13 21.42 11.80
C ARG A 92 4.32 20.51 12.12
N ALA A 93 5.05 20.79 13.20
CA ALA A 93 6.15 19.94 13.64
C ALA A 93 5.69 18.52 14.01
N ALA A 94 4.53 18.39 14.66
CA ALA A 94 3.92 17.08 14.92
C ALA A 94 3.53 16.35 13.62
N CYS A 95 2.98 17.07 12.64
CA CYS A 95 2.61 16.51 11.34
C CYS A 95 3.86 16.03 10.56
N GLU A 96 4.94 16.81 10.55
CA GLU A 96 6.22 16.43 9.94
C GLU A 96 6.82 15.18 10.63
N SER A 97 6.75 15.10 11.96
CA SER A 97 7.18 13.93 12.72
C SER A 97 6.36 12.67 12.39
N GLN A 98 5.04 12.79 12.26
CA GLN A 98 4.17 11.68 11.85
C GLN A 98 4.45 11.25 10.41
N MET A 99 4.71 12.19 9.49
CA MET A 99 5.12 11.87 8.12
C MET A 99 6.40 11.06 8.08
N GLU A 100 7.40 11.44 8.88
CA GLU A 100 8.66 10.71 8.94
C GLU A 100 8.48 9.29 9.50
N ARG A 101 7.60 9.15 10.50
CA ARG A 101 7.22 7.83 11.01
C ARG A 101 6.57 6.97 9.93
N ILE A 102 5.64 7.53 9.15
CA ILE A 102 4.98 6.81 8.06
C ILE A 102 5.99 6.40 6.99
N ARG A 103 6.93 7.28 6.60
CA ARG A 103 8.02 6.92 5.69
C ARG A 103 8.85 5.75 6.19
N SER A 104 9.17 5.73 7.49
CA SER A 104 9.86 4.60 8.11
C SER A 104 9.05 3.30 8.01
N LEU A 105 7.73 3.37 8.23
CA LEU A 105 6.84 2.22 8.09
C LEU A 105 6.74 1.72 6.65
N VAL A 106 6.66 2.63 5.67
CA VAL A 106 6.72 2.30 4.24
C VAL A 106 8.00 1.54 3.91
N ASN A 107 9.15 2.04 4.33
CA ASN A 107 10.43 1.37 4.08
C ASN A 107 10.47 -0.03 4.70
N ARG A 108 9.93 -0.21 5.91
CA ARG A 108 9.82 -1.53 6.54
C ARG A 108 8.89 -2.46 5.78
N ALA A 109 7.73 -1.98 5.33
CA ALA A 109 6.80 -2.77 4.56
C ALA A 109 7.41 -3.19 3.21
N LYS A 110 8.13 -2.28 2.55
CA LYS A 110 8.91 -2.58 1.35
C LYS A 110 9.92 -3.68 1.61
N THR A 111 10.77 -3.53 2.64
CA THR A 111 11.76 -4.55 3.00
C THR A 111 11.08 -5.90 3.28
N ALA A 112 10.02 -5.92 4.08
CA ALA A 112 9.28 -7.15 4.39
C ALA A 112 8.67 -7.80 3.13
N MET A 113 8.12 -7.02 2.21
CA MET A 113 7.59 -7.53 0.94
C MET A 113 8.71 -8.11 0.06
N THR A 114 9.83 -7.38 -0.09
CA THR A 114 11.00 -7.86 -0.84
C THR A 114 11.54 -9.15 -0.24
N GLU A 115 11.79 -9.20 1.06
CA GLU A 115 12.29 -10.40 1.76
C GLU A 115 11.32 -11.59 1.60
N SER A 116 10.01 -11.33 1.69
CA SER A 116 8.99 -12.38 1.55
C SER A 116 8.87 -12.91 0.11
N ILE A 117 9.15 -12.08 -0.90
CA ILE A 117 9.18 -12.49 -2.31
C ILE A 117 10.50 -13.21 -2.64
N GLU A 118 11.64 -12.71 -2.15
CA GLU A 118 12.98 -13.27 -2.40
C GLU A 118 13.21 -14.60 -1.68
N SER A 119 12.58 -14.82 -0.51
CA SER A 119 12.63 -16.07 0.27
C SER A 119 12.25 -17.33 -0.52
N ILE A 120 11.58 -17.20 -1.68
CA ILE A 120 11.15 -18.32 -2.51
C ILE A 120 12.20 -18.66 -3.60
N SER A 121 13.13 -17.74 -3.90
CA SER A 121 14.13 -17.93 -4.97
C SER A 121 15.33 -18.80 -4.56
N ASP A 122 15.42 -19.20 -3.30
CA ASP A 122 16.49 -20.02 -2.71
C ASP A 122 16.04 -21.47 -2.36
N GLN A 123 14.90 -21.94 -2.88
CA GLN A 123 14.47 -23.36 -2.78
C GLN A 123 14.40 -24.07 -4.13
#